data_AF-A0A7V5Q270-F1
#
_entry.id   AF-A0A7V5Q270-F1
#
_cell.length_a   1.000
_cell.length_b   1.000
_cell.length_c   1.000
_cell.angle_alpha   90.00
_cell.angle_beta   90.00
_cell.angle_gamma   90.00
#
_symmetry.space_group_name_H-M   'P 1'
#
loop_
_entity.id
_entity.type
_entity.pdbx_description
1 polymer ?
#
loop_
_entity_poly.entity_id
_entity_poly.type
_entity_poly.pdbx_seq_one_letter_code
_entity_poly.pdbx_strand_id
1 'polypeptide(L)'
;MSINRSSNSRFHDTPTLDRRQLLYGLGAGLGSVALTALLAQDRAEAAERKRTAGPLAPKPPHLSAKAKSCIFLLMEGGPSHIDTFDPKPALDRLHLKEFVRKGEDKSAMESGKRYFVKSPFKFRKAG
;
A
#
# COMPACT_ATOMS: atom_id res chain seq x y z
N MET A 1 -45.94 -85.59 22.33
CA MET A 1 -44.49 -85.30 22.41
C MET A 1 -44.04 -84.82 21.04
N SER A 2 -43.85 -83.50 20.85
CA SER A 2 -42.51 -82.85 20.76
C SER A 2 -41.80 -83.18 19.43
N ILE A 3 -41.32 -82.27 18.57
CA ILE A 3 -40.75 -80.93 18.77
C ILE A 3 -40.89 -80.12 17.45
N ASN A 4 -41.30 -78.85 17.60
CA ASN A 4 -41.23 -77.77 16.62
C ASN A 4 -39.75 -77.39 16.34
N ARG A 5 -39.29 -77.38 15.08
CA ARG A 5 -38.05 -76.69 14.69
C ARG A 5 -38.30 -75.69 13.58
N SER A 6 -38.61 -74.47 14.02
CA SER A 6 -38.26 -73.24 13.32
C SER A 6 -36.77 -73.26 12.94
N SER A 7 -36.46 -73.11 11.66
CA SER A 7 -35.12 -72.75 11.21
C SER A 7 -35.21 -71.44 10.42
N ASN A 8 -35.04 -70.34 11.15
CA ASN A 8 -34.69 -69.04 10.60
C ASN A 8 -33.30 -69.16 9.95
N SER A 9 -33.21 -69.01 8.64
CA SER A 9 -31.96 -68.64 7.97
C SER A 9 -32.14 -67.26 7.34
N ARG A 10 -31.90 -66.21 8.13
CA ARG A 10 -31.66 -64.87 7.59
C ARG A 10 -30.27 -64.90 6.98
N PHE A 11 -30.19 -65.09 5.68
CA PHE A 11 -28.99 -64.71 4.94
C PHE A 11 -28.83 -63.20 5.09
N HIS A 12 -27.77 -62.79 5.79
CA HIS A 12 -27.31 -61.42 5.71
C HIS A 12 -26.76 -61.20 4.31
N ASP A 13 -27.57 -60.63 3.41
CA ASP A 13 -27.08 -60.00 2.19
C ASP A 13 -26.06 -58.94 2.60
N THR A 14 -24.78 -59.29 2.49
CA THR A 14 -23.72 -58.31 2.60
C THR A 14 -23.78 -57.51 1.30
N PRO A 15 -24.08 -56.19 1.35
CA PRO A 15 -24.11 -55.40 0.14
C PRO A 15 -22.70 -55.39 -0.44
N THR A 16 -22.50 -56.11 -1.55
CA THR A 16 -21.25 -56.08 -2.30
C THR A 16 -21.12 -54.69 -2.89
N LEU A 17 -20.22 -53.88 -2.34
CA LEU A 17 -19.89 -52.55 -2.86
C LEU A 17 -19.38 -52.68 -4.29
N ASP A 18 -20.21 -52.31 -5.26
CA ASP A 18 -19.78 -52.21 -6.65
C ASP A 18 -18.72 -51.11 -6.78
N ARG A 19 -17.71 -51.33 -7.64
CA ARG A 19 -16.60 -50.39 -7.87
C ARG A 19 -17.12 -49.00 -8.20
N ARG A 20 -18.23 -48.92 -8.93
CA ARG A 20 -18.88 -47.63 -9.27
C ARG A 20 -19.37 -46.91 -8.02
N GLN A 21 -20.05 -47.60 -7.10
CA GLN A 21 -20.52 -46.99 -5.85
C GLN A 21 -19.38 -46.59 -4.94
N LEU A 22 -18.32 -47.41 -4.87
CA LEU A 22 -17.11 -47.06 -4.14
C LEU A 22 -16.49 -45.76 -4.69
N LEU A 23 -16.30 -45.66 -6.01
CA LEU A 23 -15.73 -44.47 -6.65
C LEU A 23 -16.60 -43.22 -6.46
N TYR A 24 -17.93 -43.35 -6.55
CA TYR A 24 -18.85 -42.24 -6.27
C TYR A 24 -18.78 -41.79 -4.80
N GLY A 25 -18.76 -42.72 -3.85
CA GLY A 25 -18.66 -42.39 -2.42
C GLY A 25 -17.33 -41.72 -2.06
N LEU A 26 -16.22 -42.26 -2.58
CA LEU A 26 -14.87 -41.75 -2.33
C LEU A 26 -14.66 -40.37 -2.99
N GLY A 27 -15.16 -40.18 -4.21
CA GLY A 27 -15.13 -38.91 -4.92
C GLY A 27 -15.97 -37.83 -4.24
N ALA A 28 -17.17 -38.17 -3.75
CA ALA A 28 -18.02 -37.23 -3.01
C ALA A 28 -17.39 -36.84 -1.65
N GLY A 29 -16.76 -37.79 -0.95
CA GLY A 29 -16.04 -37.53 0.31
C GLY A 29 -14.85 -36.61 0.09
N LEU A 30 -13.91 -36.99 -0.77
CA LEU A 30 -12.71 -36.18 -1.06
C LEU A 30 -13.08 -34.80 -1.63
N GLY A 31 -14.06 -34.74 -2.53
CA GLY A 31 -14.53 -33.49 -3.12
C GLY A 31 -15.18 -32.55 -2.10
N SER A 32 -15.94 -33.08 -1.14
CA SER A 32 -16.54 -32.24 -0.09
C SER A 32 -15.50 -31.65 0.87
N VAL A 33 -14.44 -32.41 1.19
CA VAL A 33 -13.29 -31.91 1.97
C VAL A 33 -12.56 -30.82 1.20
N ALA A 34 -12.25 -31.04 -0.08
CA ALA A 34 -11.58 -30.06 -0.93
C ALA A 34 -12.41 -28.77 -1.09
N LEU A 35 -13.72 -28.88 -1.33
CA LEU A 35 -14.62 -27.74 -1.43
C LEU A 35 -14.70 -26.96 -0.12
N THR A 36 -14.78 -27.66 1.02
CA THR A 36 -14.80 -27.01 2.34
C THR A 36 -13.50 -26.26 2.61
N ALA A 37 -12.36 -26.81 2.21
CA ALA A 37 -11.06 -26.14 2.33
C ALA A 37 -11.00 -24.87 1.47
N LEU A 38 -11.46 -24.93 0.21
CA LEU A 38 -11.52 -23.76 -0.68
C LEU A 38 -12.45 -22.67 -0.14
N LEU A 39 -13.65 -23.04 0.33
CA LEU A 39 -14.59 -22.08 0.94
C LEU A 39 -14.06 -21.48 2.24
N ALA A 40 -13.28 -22.22 3.02
CA ALA A 40 -12.62 -21.69 4.21
C ALA A 40 -11.54 -20.67 3.84
N GLN A 41 -10.78 -20.94 2.78
CA GLN A 41 -9.77 -20.02 2.25
C GLN A 41 -10.41 -18.74 1.70
N ASP A 42 -11.46 -18.85 0.88
CA ASP A 42 -12.21 -17.68 0.37
C ASP A 42 -12.78 -16.83 1.51
N ARG A 43 -13.28 -17.45 2.58
CA ARG A 43 -13.75 -16.74 3.78
C ARG A 43 -12.61 -16.06 4.52
N ALA A 44 -11.44 -16.68 4.62
CA ALA A 44 -10.27 -16.08 5.25
C ALA A 44 -9.76 -14.87 4.44
N GLU A 45 -9.70 -14.99 3.12
CA GLU A 45 -9.32 -13.90 2.20
C GLU A 45 -10.35 -12.75 2.21
N ALA A 46 -11.64 -13.06 2.20
CA ALA A 46 -12.70 -12.06 2.34
C ALA A 46 -12.63 -11.35 3.70
N ALA A 47 -12.32 -12.07 4.78
CA ALA A 47 -12.11 -11.49 6.10
C ALA A 47 -10.83 -10.64 6.16
N GLU A 48 -9.76 -10.99 5.44
CA GLU A 48 -8.60 -10.12 5.28
C GLU A 48 -8.93 -8.85 4.49
N ARG A 49 -9.63 -8.96 3.36
CA ARG A 49 -10.10 -7.79 2.58
C ARG A 49 -11.00 -6.86 3.38
N LYS A 50 -11.78 -7.40 4.33
CA LYS A 50 -12.62 -6.61 5.25
C LYS A 50 -11.81 -6.01 6.41
N ARG A 51 -10.68 -6.62 6.78
CA ARG A 51 -9.73 -6.13 7.81
C ARG A 51 -8.75 -5.09 7.26
N THR A 52 -8.42 -5.15 5.96
CA THR A 52 -7.79 -4.05 5.26
C THR A 52 -8.83 -2.95 5.11
N ALA A 53 -8.79 -1.96 5.99
CA ALA A 53 -9.32 -0.64 5.65
C ALA A 53 -8.79 -0.28 4.24
N GLY A 54 -9.57 0.45 3.42
CA GLY A 54 -9.39 0.57 1.97
C GLY A 54 -7.96 0.89 1.45
N PRO A 55 -7.72 1.03 0.14
CA PRO A 55 -6.37 1.19 -0.43
C PRO A 55 -5.54 2.36 0.15
N LEU A 56 -6.19 3.30 0.84
CA LEU A 56 -5.59 4.44 1.55
C LEU A 56 -5.42 4.22 3.07
N ALA A 57 -5.69 3.02 3.57
CA ALA A 57 -5.55 2.73 4.98
C ALA A 57 -4.09 2.77 5.41
N PRO A 58 -3.82 3.28 6.62
CA PRO A 58 -2.47 3.30 7.17
C PRO A 58 -1.91 1.87 7.23
N LYS A 59 -0.83 1.63 6.50
CA LYS A 59 -0.09 0.36 6.56
C LYS A 59 0.79 0.34 7.82
N PRO A 60 0.92 -0.80 8.49
CA PRO A 60 1.87 -0.93 9.58
C PRO A 60 3.30 -0.72 9.04
N PRO A 61 4.14 0.08 9.73
CA PRO A 61 5.52 0.29 9.30
C PRO A 61 6.33 -0.99 9.47
N HIS A 62 7.31 -1.22 8.58
CA HIS A 62 8.21 -2.39 8.66
C HIS A 62 9.08 -2.40 9.93
N LEU A 63 9.27 -1.23 10.56
CA LEU A 63 10.05 -1.05 11.77
C LEU A 63 9.25 -0.25 12.78
N SER A 64 9.48 -0.49 14.07
CA SER A 64 8.88 0.32 15.13
C SER A 64 9.38 1.76 15.03
N ALA A 65 8.45 2.72 15.10
CA ALA A 65 8.80 4.13 15.13
C ALA A 65 9.57 4.45 16.42
N LYS A 66 10.89 4.67 16.29
CA LYS A 66 11.75 5.02 17.43
C LYS A 66 11.62 6.50 17.81
N ALA A 67 11.30 7.36 16.85
CA ALA A 67 11.13 8.80 17.07
C ALA A 67 9.72 9.10 17.58
N LYS A 68 9.63 9.84 18.69
CA LYS A 68 8.36 10.26 19.31
C LYS A 68 7.81 11.56 18.72
N SER A 69 8.70 12.42 18.22
CA SER A 69 8.36 13.74 17.65
C SER A 69 9.24 14.05 16.46
N CYS A 70 8.67 14.66 15.42
CA CYS A 70 9.40 15.26 14.30
C CYS A 70 9.23 16.78 14.40
N ILE A 71 10.32 17.50 14.69
CA ILE A 71 10.31 18.96 14.80
C ILE A 71 10.97 19.49 13.54
N PHE A 72 10.21 20.20 12.71
CA PHE A 72 10.72 20.84 11.50
C PHE A 72 11.03 22.30 11.80
N LEU A 73 12.32 22.65 11.77
CA LEU A 73 12.78 24.01 12.00
C LEU A 73 13.06 24.67 10.65
N LEU A 74 12.22 25.61 10.24
CA LEU A 74 12.51 26.47 9.10
C LEU A 74 13.26 27.71 9.62
N MET A 75 14.58 27.67 9.50
CA MET A 75 15.42 28.82 9.83
C MET A 75 15.49 29.74 8.61
N GLU A 76 14.78 30.87 8.69
CA GLU A 76 14.93 31.96 7.73
C GLU A 76 16.35 32.51 7.79
N GLY A 77 16.99 32.68 6.63
CA GLY A 77 18.33 33.28 6.51
C GLY A 77 19.43 32.37 5.93
N GLY A 78 19.15 31.09 5.71
CA GLY A 78 20.03 30.25 4.88
C GLY A 78 19.90 30.60 3.39
N PRO A 79 20.98 30.60 2.60
CA PRO A 79 20.88 30.75 1.16
C PRO A 79 20.02 29.61 0.61
N SER A 80 19.05 29.92 -0.25
CA SER A 80 18.21 28.88 -0.84
C SER A 80 19.09 27.92 -1.65
N HIS A 81 18.67 26.66 -1.78
CA HIS A 81 19.41 25.69 -2.61
C HIS A 81 19.55 26.19 -4.06
N ILE A 82 18.53 26.92 -4.54
CA ILE A 82 18.50 27.60 -5.84
C ILE A 82 19.54 28.73 -5.91
N ASP A 83 19.88 29.35 -4.78
CA ASP A 83 20.82 30.48 -4.74
C ASP A 83 22.29 30.09 -4.61
N THR A 84 22.58 28.82 -4.29
CA THR A 84 23.91 28.43 -3.80
C THR A 84 24.84 27.89 -4.91
N PHE A 85 24.32 27.15 -5.90
CA PHE A 85 25.18 26.34 -6.78
C PHE A 85 25.09 26.63 -8.28
N ASP A 86 24.22 27.54 -8.72
CA ASP A 86 24.06 27.87 -10.14
C ASP A 86 24.61 29.28 -10.46
N PRO A 87 25.51 29.44 -11.45
CA PRO A 87 25.87 30.76 -11.94
C PRO A 87 24.63 31.46 -12.52
N LYS A 88 24.39 32.71 -12.08
CA LYS A 88 23.23 33.52 -12.51
C LYS A 88 23.62 34.67 -13.43
N PRO A 89 24.00 34.42 -14.69
CA PRO A 89 24.43 35.48 -15.61
C PRO A 89 23.33 36.50 -15.90
N ALA A 90 22.06 36.09 -15.81
CA ALA A 90 20.93 37.00 -15.95
C ALA A 90 20.87 38.04 -14.81
N LEU A 91 21.22 37.64 -13.58
CA LEU A 91 21.21 38.52 -12.43
C LEU A 91 22.31 39.59 -12.53
N ASP A 92 23.47 39.22 -13.09
CA ASP A 92 24.54 40.18 -13.38
C ASP A 92 24.11 41.23 -14.42
N ARG A 93 23.42 40.80 -15.49
CA ARG A 93 22.90 41.69 -16.54
C ARG A 93 21.78 42.62 -16.06
N LEU A 94 21.05 42.20 -15.03
CA LEU A 94 19.93 42.93 -14.48
C LEU A 94 20.30 43.77 -13.26
N HIS A 95 21.54 43.71 -12.78
CA HIS A 95 21.98 44.42 -11.58
C HIS A 95 21.60 45.91 -11.59
N LEU A 96 21.00 46.37 -10.50
CA LEU A 96 20.47 47.73 -10.27
C LEU A 96 19.31 48.14 -11.19
N LYS A 97 18.76 47.22 -11.99
CA LYS A 97 17.49 47.47 -12.69
C LYS A 97 16.34 47.27 -11.72
N GLU A 98 15.33 48.13 -11.85
CA GLU A 98 14.11 48.03 -11.07
C GLU A 98 13.33 46.79 -11.50
N PHE A 99 12.90 46.02 -10.51
CA PHE A 99 12.05 44.85 -10.70
C PHE A 99 10.62 45.33 -10.97
N VAL A 100 10.17 45.17 -12.22
CA VAL A 100 8.82 45.54 -12.64
C VAL A 100 8.05 44.27 -12.98
N ARG A 101 7.25 43.77 -12.03
CA ARG A 101 6.38 42.60 -12.26
C ARG A 101 5.07 43.05 -12.91
N LYS A 102 4.80 42.52 -14.11
CA LYS A 102 3.54 42.70 -14.84
C LYS A 102 2.72 41.40 -14.73
N GLY A 103 1.52 41.44 -14.16
CA GLY A 103 0.64 40.27 -14.01
C GLY A 103 -0.37 40.42 -12.87
N GLU A 104 -1.37 39.52 -12.82
CA GLU A 104 -2.45 39.49 -11.83
C GLU A 104 -2.01 38.88 -10.48
N ASP A 105 -0.91 38.12 -10.45
CA ASP A 105 -0.35 37.48 -9.25
C ASP A 105 0.54 38.42 -8.42
N LYS A 106 0.03 39.58 -8.04
CA LYS A 106 0.75 40.53 -7.17
C LYS A 106 0.50 40.20 -5.70
N SER A 107 1.57 39.98 -4.94
CA SER A 107 1.46 39.88 -3.48
C SER A 107 1.24 41.26 -2.86
N ALA A 108 0.34 41.36 -1.87
CA ALA A 108 0.09 42.60 -1.13
C ALA A 108 1.35 43.17 -0.42
N MET A 109 2.39 42.36 -0.25
CA MET A 109 3.69 42.72 0.34
C MET A 109 4.68 43.36 -0.63
N GLU A 110 4.27 43.71 -1.86
CA GLU A 110 5.14 44.28 -2.90
C GLU A 110 5.31 45.81 -2.80
N SER A 111 4.90 46.45 -1.70
CA SER A 111 5.05 47.90 -1.55
C SER A 111 6.53 48.30 -1.43
N GLY A 112 7.07 48.90 -2.48
CA GLY A 112 8.41 49.49 -2.50
C GLY A 112 9.15 49.28 -3.81
N LYS A 113 10.14 50.13 -4.08
CA LYS A 113 11.06 49.95 -5.22
C LYS A 113 12.03 48.82 -4.89
N ARG A 114 12.01 47.76 -5.68
CA ARG A 114 12.92 46.62 -5.55
C ARG A 114 13.85 46.59 -6.76
N TYR A 115 15.13 46.34 -6.53
CA TYR A 115 16.12 46.26 -7.58
C TYR A 115 16.71 44.86 -7.63
N PHE A 116 17.11 44.40 -8.81
CA PHE A 116 17.92 43.19 -8.92
C PHE A 116 19.31 43.46 -8.33
N VAL A 117 19.73 42.64 -7.38
CA VAL A 117 21.05 42.74 -6.75
C VAL A 117 21.88 41.54 -7.19
N LYS A 118 23.05 41.79 -7.79
CA LYS A 118 24.00 40.72 -8.12
C LYS A 118 24.55 40.11 -6.84
N SER A 119 24.97 38.85 -6.90
CA SER A 119 25.65 38.21 -5.78
C SER A 119 26.96 38.96 -5.47
N PRO A 120 27.27 39.23 -4.19
CA PRO A 120 28.57 39.77 -3.80
C PRO A 120 29.70 38.72 -3.93
N PHE A 121 29.35 37.44 -4.01
CA PHE A 121 30.30 36.34 -4.09
C PHE A 121 30.54 35.94 -5.54
N LYS A 122 31.81 35.82 -5.93
CA LYS A 122 32.20 35.34 -7.27
C LYS A 122 31.98 33.84 -7.37
N PHE A 123 31.30 33.41 -8.43
CA PHE A 123 31.17 31.99 -8.73
C PHE A 123 32.51 31.39 -9.15
N ARG A 124 32.86 30.23 -8.59
CA ARG A 124 34.02 29.43 -8.99
C ARG A 124 33.53 28.02 -9.31
N LYS A 125 33.66 27.59 -10.57
CA LYS A 125 33.42 26.20 -10.94
C LYS A 125 34.49 25.33 -10.27
N ALA A 126 34.07 24.40 -9.43
CA ALA A 126 34.93 23.40 -8.81
C ALA A 126 34.45 22.02 -9.30
N GLY A 127 35.29 21.35 -10.10
CA GLY A 127 34.93 20.13 -10.84
C GLY A 127 35.52 20.15 -12.25
#